data_AF-A0A803XV21-F1
#
_entry.id   AF-A0A803XV21-F1
#
_cell.length_a   1.000
_cell.length_b   1.000
_cell.length_c   1.000
_cell.angle_alpha   90.00
_cell.angle_beta   90.00
_cell.angle_gamma   90.00
#
_symmetry.space_group_name_H-M   'P 1'
#
loop_
_entity.id
_entity.type
_entity.pdbx_description
1 polymer ?
#
loop_
_entity_poly.entity_id
_entity_poly.type
_entity_poly.pdbx_seq_one_letter_code
_entity_poly.pdbx_strand_id
1 'polypeptide(L)'
;MLCFLIPFSFSKKTQNQVGVIFSSFHQPHFQPRKVNWAFKSITLCSDNIPSIWSPAHALAWHLGEDFRNEPAAWATAKCIEWDRKEEKLPNFMEEIIDCPCTLAQARADTGRFHTDYGCDIEKGSVCTYHPGAVHCVRAVQASPQYGAGQQCCYDSTGTQILTQDSTGGSTPDRGHDWGAPPFLKPPRIPAFSHWLYDVISFYYCCLWSDNCHFYMKNRPSSDCRTYRPPRAASAFGDPHFLTFDGLNFTFKGQGEYTLVESDLTSLRVQGRTQQARFPNGTQAQVTGLSAVAMQENNSDVIEVRYSADLNLEVLLNQKVVNFSEQSWLDLEGLFLHSTADQKITVMFSSGSGVEIRGSGGFLTLTVLLPEKFINHTQGLFGVMNGNTEDEFTFKNKTIMSVHASPQQLFEFGANWAVENGTSLFTYDTEILLNDYFYGEKHNASFLPVFYPYEDPADPLVEEMVSLCDSDPFCRFDVLTTRSLQVGNFTRLSHQNHKQLVESLEPVISCGWLDPPTNGRKDGTNYLLGSAIHFTCNQGYELTGSKERICQSTGAWSGDSPDCVLRSGLFPFKCYRLSPEITTMIIMGQSQYMMMAVDKSNSLFWEDIGHEIPAHLEILVFKSE
;
A
#
# COMPACT_ATOMS: atom_id res chain seq x y z
N MET A 1 -20.52 14.05 4.41
CA MET A 1 -19.92 15.39 4.60
C MET A 1 -18.77 15.24 5.58
N LEU A 2 -17.58 14.90 5.06
CA LEU A 2 -16.38 14.64 5.83
C LEU A 2 -15.49 15.89 5.77
N CYS A 3 -15.15 16.42 6.94
CA CYS A 3 -14.30 17.60 7.08
C CYS A 3 -12.83 17.15 7.14
N PHE A 4 -12.05 17.42 6.08
CA PHE A 4 -10.61 17.17 6.09
C PHE A 4 -9.86 18.23 6.90
N LEU A 5 -8.89 17.79 7.70
CA LEU A 5 -7.80 18.61 8.20
C LEU A 5 -6.61 18.43 7.25
N ILE A 6 -6.24 19.48 6.51
CA ILE A 6 -5.04 19.45 5.66
C ILE A 6 -3.83 19.83 6.53
N PRO A 7 -2.81 18.97 6.68
CA PRO A 7 -1.55 19.35 7.32
C PRO A 7 -0.65 20.08 6.31
N PHE A 8 -0.24 21.31 6.62
CA PHE A 8 0.75 22.06 5.82
C PHE A 8 2.18 21.84 6.34
N SER A 9 3.12 21.74 5.40
CA SER A 9 4.57 21.61 5.63
C SER A 9 5.21 22.92 6.12
N PHE A 10 6.10 22.82 7.12
CA PHE A 10 6.96 23.93 7.56
C PHE A 10 8.42 23.66 7.16
N SER A 11 8.96 24.48 6.27
CA SER A 11 10.38 24.47 5.91
C SER A 11 11.19 25.38 6.85
N LYS A 12 12.25 24.84 7.46
CA LYS A 12 13.34 25.61 8.08
C LYS A 12 14.14 26.32 6.98
N LYS A 13 13.72 27.51 6.56
CA LYS A 13 14.63 28.54 6.00
C LYS A 13 13.89 29.86 5.88
N THR A 14 14.54 30.91 6.40
CA THR A 14 14.12 32.32 6.45
C THR A 14 13.09 32.70 7.51
N GLN A 15 13.60 33.22 8.64
CA GLN A 15 12.88 34.22 9.42
C GLN A 15 12.57 35.41 8.50
N ASN A 16 11.33 35.91 8.57
CA ASN A 16 10.79 37.07 7.85
C ASN A 16 10.40 36.85 6.38
N GLN A 17 9.27 36.18 6.16
CA GLN A 17 8.14 36.65 5.33
C GLN A 17 7.09 35.52 5.22
N VAL A 18 5.91 35.74 5.78
CA VAL A 18 4.80 34.77 5.76
C VAL A 18 3.78 35.25 4.74
N GLY A 19 3.58 34.47 3.68
CA GLY A 19 2.49 34.62 2.73
C GLY A 19 2.17 33.28 2.06
N VAL A 20 0.90 32.89 2.07
CA VAL A 20 0.36 31.85 1.17
C VAL A 20 -0.86 32.42 0.46
N ILE A 21 -0.86 32.24 -0.85
CA ILE A 21 -1.83 32.66 -1.86
C ILE A 21 -2.86 31.53 -2.04
N PHE A 22 -4.15 31.85 -2.07
CA PHE A 22 -5.20 30.96 -2.60
C PHE A 22 -5.40 31.23 -4.10
N SER A 23 -5.61 30.17 -4.90
CA SER A 23 -6.01 30.28 -6.31
C SER A 23 -7.43 30.85 -6.43
N SER A 24 -7.48 32.06 -7.01
CA SER A 24 -8.56 32.70 -7.77
C SER A 24 -10.00 32.76 -7.21
N PHE A 25 -10.33 33.88 -6.57
CA PHE A 25 -11.46 34.72 -7.00
C PHE A 25 -11.03 36.20 -6.93
N HIS A 26 -11.33 36.93 -8.00
CA HIS A 26 -10.90 38.30 -8.27
C HIS A 26 -11.81 39.31 -7.54
N GLN A 27 -11.28 40.12 -6.61
CA GLN A 27 -11.66 41.54 -6.41
C GLN A 27 -10.75 42.25 -5.38
N PRO A 28 -10.41 43.55 -5.57
CA PRO A 28 -9.36 44.24 -4.83
C PRO A 28 -9.88 45.04 -3.62
N HIS A 29 -8.95 45.33 -2.70
CA HIS A 29 -9.02 46.22 -1.53
C HIS A 29 -9.43 45.59 -0.19
N PHE A 30 -8.46 45.08 0.57
CA PHE A 30 -8.46 45.17 2.04
C PHE A 30 -7.02 45.14 2.58
N GLN A 31 -6.63 46.14 3.39
CA GLN A 31 -5.32 46.20 4.05
C GLN A 31 -5.23 45.21 5.24
N PRO A 32 -4.05 44.65 5.55
CA PRO A 32 -3.93 43.59 6.54
C PRO A 32 -3.84 44.14 7.97
N ARG A 33 -4.78 43.76 8.84
CA ARG A 33 -4.57 43.71 10.30
C ARG A 33 -4.18 42.28 10.69
N LYS A 34 -3.26 42.15 11.64
CA LYS A 34 -2.76 40.88 12.20
C LYS A 34 -3.89 39.88 12.44
N VAL A 35 -3.87 38.75 11.73
CA VAL A 35 -4.80 37.63 11.96
C VAL A 35 -4.04 36.48 12.59
N ASN A 36 -4.47 36.07 13.79
CA ASN A 36 -4.04 34.84 14.46
C ASN A 36 -4.81 33.66 13.86
N TRP A 37 -4.15 32.55 13.54
CA TRP A 37 -4.81 31.37 12.99
C TRP A 37 -4.79 30.17 13.96
N ALA A 38 -5.95 29.51 14.02
CA ALA A 38 -6.24 28.20 14.58
C ALA A 38 -6.80 27.32 13.45
N PHE A 39 -6.86 26.00 13.65
CA PHE A 39 -7.63 25.11 12.79
C PHE A 39 -9.07 25.63 12.64
N LYS A 40 -9.49 25.95 11.42
CA LYS A 40 -10.83 26.46 11.13
C LYS A 40 -11.76 25.27 10.91
N SER A 41 -12.75 25.17 11.80
CA SER A 41 -14.01 24.46 11.62
C SER A 41 -14.46 24.44 10.16
N ILE A 42 -14.74 23.26 9.61
CA ILE A 42 -15.64 23.15 8.46
C ILE A 42 -17.03 22.95 9.03
N THR A 43 -17.79 24.05 9.01
CA THR A 43 -19.23 24.05 9.20
C THR A 43 -19.84 23.58 7.89
N LEU A 44 -20.66 22.53 7.91
CA LEU A 44 -21.66 22.34 6.87
C LEU A 44 -23.02 22.20 7.53
N CYS A 45 -23.90 23.12 7.14
CA CYS A 45 -25.24 23.26 7.66
C CYS A 45 -26.08 22.03 7.28
N SER A 46 -26.30 21.15 8.26
CA SER A 46 -27.42 20.22 8.32
C SER A 46 -27.55 19.77 9.77
N ASP A 47 -28.70 20.03 10.40
CA ASP A 47 -28.96 19.89 11.84
C ASP A 47 -28.92 18.44 12.39
N ASN A 48 -28.42 17.46 11.63
CA ASN A 48 -28.48 16.04 11.98
C ASN A 48 -27.16 15.26 11.78
N ILE A 49 -26.00 15.91 11.65
CA ILE A 49 -24.72 15.20 11.60
C ILE A 49 -24.10 15.16 13.01
N PRO A 50 -23.92 13.98 13.63
CA PRO A 50 -23.16 13.85 14.86
C PRO A 50 -21.73 14.39 14.64
N SER A 51 -21.44 15.54 15.24
CA SER A 51 -20.14 16.19 15.15
C SER A 51 -19.40 15.99 16.46
N ILE A 52 -18.18 15.45 16.39
CA ILE A 52 -17.30 15.36 17.55
C ILE A 52 -16.43 16.60 17.56
N TRP A 53 -16.54 17.35 18.64
CA TRP A 53 -15.81 18.58 18.84
C TRP A 53 -14.56 18.26 19.66
N SER A 54 -13.38 18.51 19.10
CA SER A 54 -12.20 18.70 19.95
C SER A 54 -12.15 20.17 20.38
N PRO A 55 -11.67 20.47 21.58
CA PRO A 55 -11.26 21.83 21.91
C PRO A 55 -10.29 22.31 20.81
N ALA A 56 -10.41 23.58 20.41
CA ALA A 56 -9.45 24.17 19.49
C ALA A 56 -8.04 23.93 20.03
N HIS A 57 -7.26 23.10 19.33
CA HIS A 57 -5.82 23.09 19.49
C HIS A 57 -5.32 24.34 18.79
N ALA A 58 -5.52 25.50 19.42
CA ALA A 58 -4.57 26.56 19.22
C ALA A 58 -3.20 25.93 19.44
N LEU A 59 -2.21 26.31 18.65
CA LEU A 59 -0.82 26.03 18.94
C LEU A 59 -0.40 26.68 20.28
N ALA A 60 -1.28 26.92 21.26
CA ALA A 60 -1.07 27.65 22.50
C ALA A 60 0.17 27.18 23.28
N TRP A 61 0.62 25.94 23.09
CA TRP A 61 1.93 25.49 23.57
C TRP A 61 3.09 26.36 23.02
N HIS A 62 3.04 26.87 21.79
CA HIS A 62 4.01 27.84 21.25
C HIS A 62 3.99 29.19 21.99
N LEU A 63 2.90 29.46 22.73
CA LEU A 63 2.80 30.63 23.62
C LEU A 63 3.28 30.29 25.03
N GLY A 64 3.46 29.01 25.36
CA GLY A 64 4.02 28.54 26.63
C GLY A 64 5.44 29.05 26.83
N GLU A 65 5.76 29.44 28.05
CA GLU A 65 7.08 29.94 28.40
C GLU A 65 8.14 28.84 28.28
N ASP A 66 7.79 27.61 28.63
CA ASP A 66 8.59 26.39 28.46
C ASP A 66 9.01 26.15 27.00
N PHE A 67 8.06 26.20 26.07
CA PHE A 67 8.37 26.07 24.64
C PHE A 67 9.19 27.24 24.10
N ARG A 68 8.87 28.48 24.48
CA ARG A 68 9.60 29.66 23.96
C ARG A 68 11.03 29.73 24.47
N ASN A 69 11.28 29.25 25.70
CA ASN A 69 12.60 29.24 26.29
C ASN A 69 13.45 28.10 25.71
N GLU A 70 12.92 26.86 25.69
CA GLU A 70 13.66 25.68 25.25
C GLU A 70 12.80 24.71 24.41
N PRO A 71 12.56 25.01 23.12
CA PRO A 71 11.67 24.23 22.26
C PRO A 71 12.03 22.73 22.16
N ALA A 72 13.34 22.43 22.09
CA ALA A 72 13.82 21.05 21.94
C ALA A 72 13.67 20.23 23.24
N ALA A 73 13.88 20.85 24.40
CA ALA A 73 13.67 20.21 25.70
C ALA A 73 12.19 19.93 25.93
N TRP A 74 11.32 20.88 25.56
CA TRP A 74 9.87 20.69 25.58
C TRP A 74 9.43 19.52 24.69
N ALA A 75 9.92 19.46 23.45
CA ALA A 75 9.59 18.37 22.52
C ALA A 75 10.09 17.01 23.03
N THR A 76 11.28 16.97 23.62
CA THR A 76 11.84 15.78 24.27
C THR A 76 10.95 15.28 25.40
N ALA A 77 10.50 16.18 26.28
CA ALA A 77 9.60 15.84 27.38
C ALA A 77 8.26 15.28 26.85
N LYS A 78 7.73 15.83 25.76
CA LYS A 78 6.50 15.34 25.12
C LYS A 78 6.68 13.97 24.47
N CYS A 79 7.81 13.73 23.81
CA CYS A 79 8.14 12.43 23.23
C CYS A 79 8.21 11.33 24.30
N ILE A 80 8.94 11.58 25.40
CA ILE A 80 9.07 10.62 26.52
C ILE A 80 7.72 10.39 27.21
N GLU A 81 6.90 11.44 27.38
CA GLU A 81 5.56 11.31 27.94
C GLU A 81 4.67 10.42 27.07
N TRP A 82 4.77 10.54 25.76
CA TRP A 82 4.05 9.72 24.78
C TRP A 82 4.52 8.26 24.79
N ASP A 83 5.84 7.99 24.73
CA ASP A 83 6.39 6.61 24.77
C ASP A 83 5.88 5.85 26.00
N ARG A 84 5.93 6.47 27.18
CA ARG A 84 5.41 5.87 28.43
C ARG A 84 3.89 5.63 28.43
N LYS A 85 3.12 6.39 27.64
CA LYS A 85 1.67 6.13 27.46
C LYS A 85 1.46 4.97 26.51
N GLU A 86 2.24 4.93 25.44
CA GLU A 86 2.18 3.90 24.40
C GLU A 86 2.45 2.51 24.97
N GLU A 87 3.42 2.37 25.88
CA GLU A 87 3.73 1.13 26.60
C GLU A 87 2.57 0.55 27.42
N LYS A 88 1.52 1.35 27.68
CA LYS A 88 0.33 0.93 28.43
C LYS A 88 -0.85 0.58 27.54
N LEU A 89 -0.76 0.88 26.25
CA LEU A 89 -1.82 0.62 25.29
C LEU A 89 -1.69 -0.80 24.72
N PRO A 90 -2.80 -1.40 24.28
CA PRO A 90 -2.76 -2.72 23.66
C PRO A 90 -1.93 -2.69 22.37
N ASN A 91 -1.29 -3.83 22.09
CA ASN A 91 -0.63 -4.09 20.82
C ASN A 91 -1.68 -4.17 19.71
N PHE A 92 -1.50 -3.38 18.65
CA PHE A 92 -2.38 -3.37 17.47
C PHE A 92 -1.70 -3.96 16.23
N MET A 93 -0.41 -4.27 16.32
CA MET A 93 0.44 -4.68 15.20
C MET A 93 0.07 -6.04 14.62
N GLU A 94 -0.58 -6.89 15.41
CA GLU A 94 -0.97 -8.25 14.98
C GLU A 94 -2.21 -8.26 14.07
N GLU A 95 -2.96 -7.14 13.99
CA GLU A 95 -4.19 -7.05 13.18
C GLU A 95 -4.05 -6.22 11.91
N ILE A 96 -2.93 -5.55 11.71
CA ILE A 96 -2.68 -4.76 10.50
C ILE A 96 -2.06 -5.64 9.42
N ILE A 97 -2.36 -5.31 8.17
CA ILE A 97 -1.80 -6.02 7.01
C ILE A 97 -0.33 -5.63 6.81
N ASP A 98 0.51 -6.60 6.47
CA ASP A 98 1.89 -6.35 6.04
C ASP A 98 1.95 -5.50 4.77
N CYS A 99 2.94 -4.63 4.69
CA CYS A 99 3.23 -3.91 3.46
C CYS A 99 3.64 -4.83 2.31
N PRO A 100 3.26 -4.50 1.06
CA PRO A 100 3.82 -5.11 -0.12
C PRO A 100 5.35 -4.98 -0.13
N CYS A 101 6.06 -6.01 -0.59
CA CYS A 101 7.52 -6.03 -0.53
C CYS A 101 8.17 -5.05 -1.52
N THR A 102 7.50 -4.73 -2.62
CA THR A 102 8.02 -3.84 -3.66
C THR A 102 7.02 -2.74 -4.02
N LEU A 103 7.53 -1.63 -4.56
CA LEU A 103 6.70 -0.55 -5.10
C LEU A 103 5.78 -1.04 -6.24
N ALA A 104 6.24 -2.00 -7.05
CA ALA A 104 5.43 -2.58 -8.12
C ALA A 104 4.20 -3.31 -7.54
N GLN A 105 4.42 -4.15 -6.51
CA GLN A 105 3.32 -4.83 -5.80
C GLN A 105 2.39 -3.82 -5.12
N ALA A 106 2.93 -2.77 -4.50
CA ALA A 106 2.12 -1.74 -3.83
C ALA A 106 1.19 -0.97 -4.77
N ARG A 107 1.63 -0.71 -6.01
CA ARG A 107 0.82 -0.05 -7.04
C ARG A 107 -0.16 -1.00 -7.74
N ALA A 108 0.11 -2.31 -7.67
CA ALA A 108 -0.70 -3.35 -8.29
C ALA A 108 -1.82 -3.88 -7.37
N ASP A 109 -1.58 -3.93 -6.07
CA ASP A 109 -2.55 -4.43 -5.07
C ASP A 109 -3.56 -3.34 -4.63
N THR A 110 -4.34 -2.89 -5.61
CA THR A 110 -5.33 -1.83 -5.42
C THR A 110 -6.60 -2.28 -4.71
N GLY A 111 -6.73 -3.58 -4.42
CA GLY A 111 -7.83 -4.13 -3.61
C GLY A 111 -7.64 -3.90 -2.11
N ARG A 112 -6.39 -3.72 -1.66
CA ARG A 112 -6.04 -3.58 -0.23
C ARG A 112 -5.32 -2.27 0.09
N PHE A 113 -4.65 -1.68 -0.90
CA PHE A 113 -3.86 -0.47 -0.72
C PHE A 113 -4.32 0.64 -1.65
N HIS A 114 -4.22 1.88 -1.15
CA HIS A 114 -4.54 3.09 -1.88
C HIS A 114 -3.42 4.12 -1.72
N THR A 115 -3.14 4.88 -2.79
CA THR A 115 -2.03 5.83 -2.82
C THR A 115 -2.17 6.92 -1.76
N ASP A 116 -1.10 7.15 -1.01
CA ASP A 116 -1.02 8.25 -0.04
C ASP A 116 -0.89 9.59 -0.78
N TYR A 117 -1.86 10.48 -0.60
CA TYR A 117 -1.89 11.78 -1.28
C TYR A 117 -0.70 12.69 -0.94
N GLY A 118 -0.04 12.48 0.20
CA GLY A 118 1.15 13.23 0.61
C GLY A 118 2.46 12.72 0.00
N CYS A 119 2.44 11.54 -0.65
CA CYS A 119 3.60 10.91 -1.25
C CYS A 119 3.17 10.05 -2.44
N ASP A 120 2.79 10.73 -3.52
CA ASP A 120 2.26 10.16 -4.76
C ASP A 120 3.18 10.56 -5.93
N ILE A 121 3.91 9.57 -6.48
CA ILE A 121 4.83 9.74 -7.62
C ILE A 121 4.11 10.17 -8.89
N GLU A 122 2.88 9.70 -9.13
CA GLU A 122 2.07 10.03 -10.30
C GLU A 122 1.66 11.51 -10.30
N LYS A 123 1.52 12.12 -9.12
CA LYS A 123 1.24 13.56 -8.96
C LYS A 123 2.49 14.41 -8.73
N GLY A 124 3.68 13.80 -8.69
CA GLY A 124 4.94 14.50 -8.41
C GLY A 124 4.99 15.10 -7.00
N SER A 125 4.34 14.45 -6.04
CA SER A 125 4.26 14.92 -4.66
C SER A 125 5.61 14.84 -3.96
N VAL A 126 5.86 15.75 -3.02
CA VAL A 126 7.05 15.71 -2.17
C VAL A 126 6.72 14.98 -0.88
N CYS A 127 7.31 13.80 -0.68
CA CYS A 127 7.17 12.93 0.49
C CYS A 127 7.79 13.56 1.76
N THR A 128 7.15 14.62 2.24
CA THR A 128 7.71 15.56 3.24
C THR A 128 8.05 14.87 4.57
N TYR A 129 7.22 13.92 4.98
CA TYR A 129 7.39 13.18 6.24
C TYR A 129 8.11 11.84 6.08
N HIS A 130 8.43 11.46 4.84
CA HIS A 130 9.09 10.20 4.51
C HIS A 130 10.35 10.46 3.67
N PRO A 131 11.43 10.99 4.28
CA PRO A 131 12.66 11.26 3.56
C PRO A 131 13.21 9.99 2.90
N GLY A 132 13.52 10.09 1.61
CA GLY A 132 13.98 8.97 0.78
C GLY A 132 12.87 8.22 0.06
N ALA A 133 11.61 8.40 0.45
CA ALA A 133 10.48 7.83 -0.26
C ALA A 133 10.16 8.63 -1.54
N VAL A 134 9.69 7.91 -2.56
CA VAL A 134 9.13 8.49 -3.79
C VAL A 134 7.63 8.23 -3.92
N HIS A 135 7.12 7.19 -3.25
CA HIS A 135 5.71 6.84 -3.25
C HIS A 135 5.36 6.11 -1.94
N CYS A 136 4.18 6.38 -1.41
CA CYS A 136 3.60 5.62 -0.31
C CYS A 136 2.17 5.19 -0.65
N VAL A 137 1.76 4.07 -0.08
CA VAL A 137 0.38 3.58 -0.08
C VAL A 137 -0.08 3.38 1.35
N ARG A 138 -1.40 3.41 1.57
CA ARG A 138 -2.03 3.10 2.85
C ARG A 138 -2.94 1.90 2.68
N ALA A 139 -2.95 1.02 3.67
CA ALA A 139 -4.01 0.02 3.76
C ALA A 139 -5.36 0.74 3.83
N VAL A 140 -6.34 0.26 3.08
CA VAL A 140 -7.66 0.91 2.98
C VAL A 140 -8.54 0.55 4.18
N GLN A 141 -8.38 -0.67 4.68
CA GLN A 141 -9.16 -1.20 5.78
C GLN A 141 -8.42 -0.98 7.11
N ALA A 142 -9.12 -0.35 8.04
CA ALA A 142 -8.64 -0.24 9.41
C ALA A 142 -8.74 -1.58 10.14
N SER A 143 -7.86 -1.82 11.12
CA SER A 143 -7.90 -3.05 11.89
C SER A 143 -9.22 -3.20 12.66
N PRO A 144 -9.83 -4.41 12.69
CA PRO A 144 -11.17 -4.58 13.24
C PRO A 144 -11.28 -4.21 14.72
N GLN A 145 -10.33 -4.58 15.58
CA GLN A 145 -10.41 -4.35 17.02
C GLN A 145 -9.87 -2.97 17.40
N TYR A 146 -8.77 -2.55 16.78
CA TYR A 146 -8.06 -1.35 17.19
C TYR A 146 -8.31 -0.13 16.31
N GLY A 147 -8.86 -0.27 15.11
CA GLY A 147 -9.02 0.85 14.18
C GLY A 147 -7.68 1.44 13.72
N ALA A 148 -6.64 0.59 13.70
CA ALA A 148 -5.29 0.94 13.30
C ALA A 148 -5.13 0.87 11.78
N GLY A 149 -4.13 1.55 11.24
CA GLY A 149 -3.79 1.53 9.81
C GLY A 149 -2.35 1.10 9.55
N GLN A 150 -2.02 1.00 8.28
CA GLN A 150 -0.67 0.73 7.81
C GLN A 150 -0.33 1.69 6.66
N GLN A 151 0.81 2.36 6.76
CA GLN A 151 1.40 3.16 5.69
C GLN A 151 2.68 2.47 5.20
N CYS A 152 2.82 2.34 3.89
CA CYS A 152 3.91 1.62 3.23
C CYS A 152 4.61 2.57 2.26
N CYS A 153 5.89 2.82 2.48
CA CYS A 153 6.66 3.79 1.73
C CYS A 153 7.86 3.14 1.04
N TYR A 154 8.12 3.55 -0.18
CA TYR A 154 9.12 2.94 -1.05
C TYR A 154 10.07 3.99 -1.61
N ASP A 155 11.33 3.62 -1.74
CA ASP A 155 12.35 4.45 -2.37
C ASP A 155 12.31 4.37 -3.90
N SER A 156 13.17 5.13 -4.57
CA SER A 156 13.27 5.16 -6.03
C SER A 156 13.73 3.84 -6.66
N THR A 157 14.29 2.92 -5.88
CA THR A 157 14.65 1.56 -6.36
C THR A 157 13.47 0.60 -6.28
N GLY A 158 12.37 1.01 -5.65
CA GLY A 158 11.19 0.20 -5.38
C GLY A 158 11.29 -0.65 -4.11
N THR A 159 12.31 -0.41 -3.28
CA THR A 159 12.51 -1.12 -2.00
C THR A 159 11.65 -0.47 -0.91
N GLN A 160 11.00 -1.29 -0.09
CA GLN A 160 10.27 -0.81 1.08
C GLN A 160 11.25 -0.16 2.07
N ILE A 161 10.99 1.07 2.48
CA ILE A 161 11.79 1.76 3.48
C ILE A 161 11.31 1.28 4.86
N LEU A 162 12.22 0.76 5.68
CA LEU A 162 11.92 0.31 7.03
C LEU A 162 12.30 1.36 8.08
N THR A 163 11.49 1.48 9.13
CA THR A 163 11.71 2.41 10.26
C THR A 163 13.02 2.16 11.00
N GLN A 164 13.53 0.93 10.93
CA GLN A 164 14.79 0.52 11.53
C GLN A 164 16.01 1.02 10.74
N ASP A 165 15.84 1.36 9.46
CA ASP A 165 16.92 1.86 8.60
C ASP A 165 16.83 3.37 8.32
N SER A 166 15.62 3.93 8.35
CA SER A 166 15.37 5.33 8.01
C SER A 166 14.20 5.91 8.80
N THR A 167 14.29 7.21 9.09
CA THR A 167 13.18 7.97 9.68
C THR A 167 12.01 8.18 8.71
N GLY A 168 12.20 7.88 7.43
CA GLY A 168 11.14 7.87 6.41
C GLY A 168 10.50 6.51 6.18
N GLY A 169 10.69 5.57 7.10
CA GLY A 169 10.16 4.22 7.00
C GLY A 169 8.64 4.10 6.90
N SER A 170 8.20 2.93 6.48
CA SER A 170 6.81 2.49 6.42
C SER A 170 6.27 2.31 7.83
N THR A 171 5.29 3.12 8.25
CA THR A 171 4.82 3.10 9.64
C THR A 171 3.46 2.42 9.77
N PRO A 172 3.29 1.53 10.77
CA PRO A 172 1.98 1.17 11.27
C PRO A 172 1.38 2.38 11.99
N ASP A 173 0.08 2.62 11.91
CA ASP A 173 -0.57 3.77 12.53
C ASP A 173 -1.57 3.29 13.58
N ARG A 174 -1.51 3.81 14.81
CA ARG A 174 -2.48 3.41 15.85
C ARG A 174 -3.90 3.86 15.52
N GLY A 175 -4.05 5.02 14.88
CA GLY A 175 -5.31 5.47 14.31
C GLY A 175 -5.22 5.46 12.80
N HIS A 176 -6.12 4.73 12.15
CA HIS A 176 -6.27 4.79 10.69
C HIS A 176 -6.59 6.23 10.24
N ASP A 177 -5.96 6.71 9.16
CA ASP A 177 -6.11 8.09 8.69
C ASP A 177 -7.57 8.44 8.38
N TRP A 178 -8.29 7.51 7.75
CA TRP A 178 -9.71 7.67 7.46
C TRP A 178 -10.63 7.28 8.63
N GLY A 179 -10.06 6.89 9.77
CA GLY A 179 -10.79 6.37 10.93
C GLY A 179 -11.31 4.96 10.71
N ALA A 180 -12.21 4.53 11.59
CA ALA A 180 -12.88 3.23 11.48
C ALA A 180 -14.27 3.26 12.13
N PRO A 181 -15.30 2.58 11.61
CA PRO A 181 -16.56 2.45 12.32
C PRO A 181 -16.39 1.72 13.67
N PRO A 182 -17.16 2.08 14.73
CA PRO A 182 -17.92 3.32 14.86
C PRO A 182 -16.98 4.51 15.12
N PHE A 183 -17.16 5.60 14.36
CA PHE A 183 -16.33 6.81 14.37
C PHE A 183 -16.48 7.70 15.63
N LEU A 184 -16.91 7.12 16.76
CA LEU A 184 -17.41 7.86 17.92
C LEU A 184 -16.35 8.19 18.97
N LYS A 185 -15.21 7.48 19.00
CA LYS A 185 -14.16 7.69 20.00
C LYS A 185 -12.77 7.31 19.46
N PRO A 186 -11.68 7.91 19.97
CA PRO A 186 -10.34 7.50 19.59
C PRO A 186 -10.10 6.01 19.92
N PRO A 187 -9.29 5.29 19.11
CA PRO A 187 -8.50 5.78 17.96
C PRO A 187 -9.26 5.74 16.62
N ARG A 188 -10.60 5.78 16.62
CA ARG A 188 -11.43 5.57 15.43
C ARG A 188 -11.96 6.84 14.74
N ILE A 189 -11.69 8.02 15.30
CA ILE A 189 -12.15 9.30 14.74
C ILE A 189 -11.29 9.64 13.51
N PRO A 190 -11.89 9.84 12.31
CA PRO A 190 -11.17 10.16 11.08
C PRO A 190 -10.28 11.39 11.22
N ALA A 191 -9.06 11.31 10.68
CA ALA A 191 -7.95 12.26 10.76
C ALA A 191 -7.46 12.61 12.19
N PHE A 192 -8.36 12.84 13.14
CA PHE A 192 -8.03 13.25 14.50
C PHE A 192 -7.26 12.18 15.27
N SER A 193 -7.65 10.91 15.13
CA SER A 193 -6.98 9.84 15.87
C SER A 193 -5.57 9.61 15.34
N HIS A 194 -5.41 9.55 14.02
CA HIS A 194 -4.10 9.48 13.36
C HIS A 194 -3.22 10.68 13.76
N TRP A 195 -3.78 11.89 13.75
CA TRP A 195 -3.06 13.08 14.17
C TRP A 195 -2.57 12.99 15.62
N LEU A 196 -3.44 12.53 16.54
CA LEU A 196 -3.16 12.48 17.97
C LEU A 196 -2.14 11.42 18.35
N TYR A 197 -2.21 10.23 17.74
CA TYR A 197 -1.40 9.07 18.15
C TYR A 197 -0.15 8.85 17.31
N ASP A 198 -0.12 9.37 16.08
CA ASP A 198 0.93 9.05 15.11
C ASP A 198 1.63 10.34 14.64
N VAL A 199 0.88 11.28 14.07
CA VAL A 199 1.48 12.50 13.48
C VAL A 199 2.14 13.38 14.54
N ILE A 200 1.41 13.84 15.56
CA ILE A 200 1.98 14.80 16.53
C ILE A 200 3.15 14.20 17.34
N SER A 201 3.11 12.89 17.61
CA SER A 201 4.21 12.16 18.24
C SER A 201 5.45 12.10 17.35
N PHE A 202 5.29 11.93 16.03
CA PHE A 202 6.40 12.04 15.09
C PHE A 202 7.03 13.44 15.13
N TYR A 203 6.23 14.49 15.25
CA TYR A 203 6.75 15.85 15.42
C TYR A 203 7.56 16.00 16.71
N TYR A 204 7.02 15.54 17.85
CA TYR A 204 7.73 15.60 19.13
C TYR A 204 9.05 14.83 19.11
N CYS A 205 9.04 13.61 18.57
CA CYS A 205 10.18 12.71 18.65
C CYS A 205 11.21 12.90 17.52
N CYS A 206 10.77 13.18 16.28
CA CYS A 206 11.63 13.14 15.09
C CYS A 206 11.92 14.51 14.46
N LEU A 207 10.95 15.45 14.48
CA LEU A 207 11.13 16.75 13.81
C LEU A 207 11.61 17.86 14.76
N TRP A 208 11.15 17.85 16.01
CA TRP A 208 11.43 18.89 17.00
C TRP A 208 12.43 18.45 18.08
N SER A 209 12.81 17.17 18.09
CA SER A 209 13.90 16.64 18.91
C SER A 209 14.67 15.54 18.16
N ASP A 210 15.79 15.10 18.71
CA ASP A 210 16.65 14.06 18.13
C ASP A 210 16.31 12.64 18.67
N ASN A 211 15.07 12.44 19.11
CA ASN A 211 14.60 11.27 19.86
C ASN A 211 13.76 10.31 19.01
N CYS A 212 13.99 10.28 17.69
CA CYS A 212 13.12 9.56 16.76
C CYS A 212 13.07 8.05 17.01
N HIS A 213 14.11 7.49 17.64
CA HIS A 213 14.17 6.08 18.03
C HIS A 213 13.00 5.65 18.95
N PHE A 214 12.47 6.53 19.80
CA PHE A 214 11.26 6.23 20.59
C PHE A 214 10.03 6.08 19.71
N TYR A 215 9.90 6.89 18.65
CA TYR A 215 8.80 6.77 17.71
C TYR A 215 8.89 5.45 16.95
N MET A 216 10.04 5.16 16.37
CA MET A 216 10.27 3.96 15.56
C MET A 216 10.17 2.67 16.37
N LYS A 217 10.56 2.68 17.66
CA LYS A 217 10.33 1.58 18.60
C LYS A 217 8.85 1.20 18.69
N ASN A 218 7.97 2.19 18.74
CA ASN A 218 6.53 1.99 18.89
C ASN A 218 5.79 1.85 17.55
N ARG A 219 6.47 2.18 16.44
CA ARG A 219 5.93 2.16 15.08
C ARG A 219 6.84 1.34 14.14
N PRO A 220 7.22 0.10 14.49
CA PRO A 220 8.15 -0.65 13.67
C PRO A 220 7.48 -1.10 12.37
N SER A 221 8.17 -0.96 11.24
CA SER A 221 7.72 -1.47 9.95
C SER A 221 7.52 -2.99 9.99
N SER A 222 6.51 -3.49 9.27
CA SER A 222 6.44 -4.90 8.86
C SER A 222 7.52 -5.20 7.82
N ASP A 223 8.21 -6.34 7.91
CA ASP A 223 9.29 -6.75 7.00
C ASP A 223 8.81 -7.55 5.77
N CYS A 224 7.54 -7.39 5.42
CA CYS A 224 6.80 -7.93 4.28
C CYS A 224 6.82 -9.47 4.13
N ARG A 225 7.43 -10.23 5.05
CA ARG A 225 7.57 -11.70 4.94
C ARG A 225 6.22 -12.42 4.90
N THR A 226 5.18 -11.85 5.50
CA THR A 226 3.83 -12.44 5.50
C THR A 226 2.91 -11.83 4.44
N TYR A 227 3.36 -10.79 3.74
CA TYR A 227 2.64 -10.26 2.59
C TYR A 227 2.54 -11.33 1.50
N ARG A 228 1.32 -11.49 0.98
CA ARG A 228 1.00 -12.37 -0.13
C ARG A 228 0.22 -11.56 -1.16
N PRO A 229 0.71 -11.40 -2.40
CA PRO A 229 0.01 -10.63 -3.42
C PRO A 229 -1.32 -11.29 -3.81
N PRO A 230 -2.35 -10.52 -4.20
CA PRO A 230 -3.57 -11.08 -4.78
C PRO A 230 -3.30 -11.71 -6.16
N ARG A 231 -4.22 -12.56 -6.63
CA ARG A 231 -4.28 -12.97 -8.03
C ARG A 231 -5.25 -12.09 -8.79
N ALA A 232 -4.97 -11.88 -10.08
CA ALA A 232 -5.74 -11.02 -10.96
C ALA A 232 -6.48 -11.83 -12.03
N ALA A 233 -7.74 -11.48 -12.28
CA ALA A 233 -8.49 -11.91 -13.45
C ALA A 233 -9.05 -10.67 -14.17
N SER A 234 -9.22 -10.74 -15.50
CA SER A 234 -9.69 -9.59 -16.27
C SER A 234 -10.64 -9.97 -17.40
N ALA A 235 -11.59 -9.08 -17.70
CA ALA A 235 -12.45 -9.17 -18.87
C ALA A 235 -12.44 -7.84 -19.64
N PHE A 236 -12.23 -7.86 -20.96
CA PHE A 236 -12.09 -6.66 -21.79
C PHE A 236 -12.37 -6.96 -23.26
N GLY A 237 -12.61 -5.93 -24.09
CA GLY A 237 -12.91 -6.14 -25.50
C GLY A 237 -14.28 -6.79 -25.70
N ASP A 238 -14.34 -7.84 -26.53
CA ASP A 238 -15.60 -8.46 -26.95
C ASP A 238 -16.12 -9.68 -26.15
N PRO A 239 -16.30 -9.58 -24.84
CA PRO A 239 -15.23 -9.71 -23.87
C PRO A 239 -14.37 -10.98 -24.05
N HIS A 240 -13.06 -10.76 -24.05
CA HIS A 240 -12.01 -11.73 -23.77
C HIS A 240 -11.80 -11.84 -22.26
N PHE A 241 -11.58 -13.06 -21.77
CA PHE A 241 -11.38 -13.39 -20.36
C PHE A 241 -9.96 -13.89 -20.13
N LEU A 242 -9.34 -13.39 -19.07
CA LEU A 242 -8.11 -13.89 -18.47
C LEU A 242 -8.46 -14.32 -17.04
N THR A 243 -8.36 -15.62 -16.77
CA THR A 243 -8.72 -16.25 -15.50
C THR A 243 -7.64 -16.05 -14.43
N PHE A 244 -7.95 -16.39 -13.18
CA PHE A 244 -6.99 -16.23 -12.07
C PHE A 244 -5.75 -17.13 -12.20
N ASP A 245 -5.86 -18.26 -12.92
CA ASP A 245 -4.75 -19.20 -13.11
C ASP A 245 -4.10 -19.09 -14.49
N GLY A 246 -4.45 -18.04 -15.25
CA GLY A 246 -3.74 -17.65 -16.47
C GLY A 246 -4.28 -18.27 -17.77
N LEU A 247 -5.38 -19.02 -17.72
CA LEU A 247 -6.09 -19.45 -18.93
C LEU A 247 -6.83 -18.27 -19.58
N ASN A 248 -6.87 -18.25 -20.91
CA ASN A 248 -7.61 -17.25 -21.67
C ASN A 248 -8.68 -17.89 -22.57
N PHE A 249 -9.79 -17.19 -22.74
CA PHE A 249 -10.85 -17.57 -23.67
C PHE A 249 -11.71 -16.37 -24.03
N THR A 250 -12.61 -16.53 -25.00
CA THR A 250 -13.52 -15.47 -25.42
C THR A 250 -14.96 -15.94 -25.31
N PHE A 251 -15.80 -15.11 -24.69
CA PHE A 251 -17.23 -15.41 -24.54
C PHE A 251 -18.07 -14.18 -24.87
N LYS A 252 -18.78 -14.26 -26.00
CA LYS A 252 -19.61 -13.19 -26.59
C LYS A 252 -21.11 -13.35 -26.32
N GLY A 253 -21.49 -13.85 -25.16
CA GLY A 253 -22.91 -13.97 -24.83
C GLY A 253 -23.57 -12.59 -24.79
N GLN A 254 -24.82 -12.46 -25.25
CA GLN A 254 -25.66 -11.27 -25.02
C GLN A 254 -26.54 -11.54 -23.80
N GLY A 255 -26.34 -10.82 -22.69
CA GLY A 255 -27.07 -11.10 -21.45
C GLY A 255 -26.38 -10.61 -20.18
N GLU A 256 -26.66 -11.27 -19.05
CA GLU A 256 -26.06 -10.99 -17.74
C GLU A 256 -25.45 -12.28 -17.18
N TYR A 257 -24.19 -12.23 -16.75
CA TYR A 257 -23.40 -13.40 -16.39
C TYR A 257 -22.68 -13.22 -15.05
N THR A 258 -22.54 -14.32 -14.32
CA THR A 258 -21.73 -14.37 -13.11
C THR A 258 -20.26 -14.51 -13.51
N LEU A 259 -19.47 -13.48 -13.24
CA LEU A 259 -18.06 -13.45 -13.61
C LEU A 259 -17.22 -14.17 -12.56
N VAL A 260 -17.46 -13.85 -11.29
CA VAL A 260 -16.94 -14.59 -10.15
C VAL A 260 -17.89 -14.48 -8.97
N GLU A 261 -18.06 -15.58 -8.26
CA GLU A 261 -18.70 -15.64 -6.95
C GLU A 261 -17.88 -16.51 -5.99
N SER A 262 -18.03 -16.26 -4.68
CA SER A 262 -17.36 -17.02 -3.64
C SER A 262 -18.20 -17.13 -2.38
N ASP A 263 -18.41 -18.36 -1.92
CA ASP A 263 -19.11 -18.64 -0.65
C ASP A 263 -18.29 -18.23 0.58
N LEU A 264 -16.96 -18.02 0.45
CA LEU A 264 -16.09 -17.65 1.57
C LEU A 264 -16.51 -16.34 2.24
N THR A 265 -16.91 -15.36 1.42
CA THR A 265 -17.34 -14.02 1.87
C THR A 265 -18.69 -13.62 1.30
N SER A 266 -19.36 -14.53 0.56
CA SER A 266 -20.53 -14.21 -0.27
C SER A 266 -20.23 -13.10 -1.29
N LEU A 267 -19.02 -13.12 -1.86
CA LEU A 267 -18.62 -12.22 -2.95
C LEU A 267 -19.41 -12.58 -4.21
N ARG A 268 -19.91 -11.57 -4.92
CA ARG A 268 -20.56 -11.70 -6.23
C ARG A 268 -20.14 -10.55 -7.12
N VAL A 269 -19.64 -10.88 -8.31
CA VAL A 269 -19.32 -9.92 -9.39
C VAL A 269 -20.00 -10.41 -10.67
N GLN A 270 -20.89 -9.58 -11.20
CA GLN A 270 -21.71 -9.88 -12.37
C GLN A 270 -21.42 -8.88 -13.50
N GLY A 271 -21.46 -9.35 -14.74
CA GLY A 271 -21.26 -8.55 -15.94
C GLY A 271 -22.47 -8.60 -16.84
N ARG A 272 -22.94 -7.44 -17.29
CA ARG A 272 -23.92 -7.31 -18.36
C ARG A 272 -23.18 -7.03 -19.66
N THR A 273 -23.51 -7.78 -20.69
CA THR A 273 -23.00 -7.58 -22.04
C THR A 273 -24.10 -7.13 -22.97
N GLN A 274 -23.78 -6.19 -23.85
CA GLN A 274 -24.70 -5.69 -24.86
C GLN A 274 -24.06 -5.80 -26.25
N GLN A 275 -24.90 -5.98 -27.26
CA GLN A 275 -24.47 -6.03 -28.65
C GLN A 275 -23.77 -4.71 -29.05
N ALA A 276 -22.59 -4.85 -29.62
CA ALA A 276 -21.79 -3.75 -30.10
C ALA A 276 -22.45 -3.06 -31.30
N ARG A 277 -22.10 -1.80 -31.54
CA ARG A 277 -22.50 -1.06 -32.73
C ARG A 277 -21.26 -0.75 -33.56
N PHE A 278 -21.36 -0.98 -34.86
CA PHE A 278 -20.39 -0.51 -35.83
C PHE A 278 -20.32 1.04 -35.80
N PRO A 279 -19.23 1.66 -36.28
CA PRO A 279 -19.12 3.12 -36.39
C PRO A 279 -20.24 3.79 -37.20
N ASN A 280 -20.87 3.04 -38.11
CA ASN A 280 -22.02 3.47 -38.90
C ASN A 280 -23.37 3.38 -38.14
N GLY A 281 -23.36 2.96 -36.87
CA GLY A 281 -24.54 2.79 -36.01
C GLY A 281 -25.28 1.46 -36.12
N THR A 282 -24.96 0.61 -37.10
CA THR A 282 -25.59 -0.71 -37.24
C THR A 282 -25.08 -1.71 -36.20
N GLN A 283 -25.90 -2.69 -35.82
CA GLN A 283 -25.54 -3.70 -34.84
C GLN A 283 -24.47 -4.66 -35.40
N ALA A 284 -23.40 -4.88 -34.63
CA ALA A 284 -22.37 -5.86 -34.93
C ALA A 284 -22.72 -7.22 -34.31
N GLN A 285 -22.23 -8.31 -34.90
CA GLN A 285 -22.45 -9.67 -34.38
C GLN A 285 -21.45 -10.03 -33.26
N VAL A 286 -21.20 -9.07 -32.37
CA VAL A 286 -20.36 -9.21 -31.18
C VAL A 286 -20.95 -8.40 -30.03
N THR A 287 -20.52 -8.70 -28.81
CA THR A 287 -20.97 -8.04 -27.59
C THR A 287 -19.76 -7.49 -26.83
N GLY A 288 -19.98 -6.55 -25.92
CA GLY A 288 -18.99 -6.18 -24.92
C GLY A 288 -19.66 -5.81 -23.60
N LEU A 289 -18.87 -5.70 -22.53
CA LEU A 289 -19.37 -5.34 -21.21
C LEU A 289 -19.95 -3.92 -21.21
N SER A 290 -21.20 -3.79 -20.78
CA SER A 290 -21.94 -2.52 -20.69
C SER A 290 -22.24 -2.11 -19.25
N ALA A 291 -22.28 -3.08 -18.32
CA ALA A 291 -22.36 -2.84 -16.90
C ALA A 291 -21.65 -3.93 -16.10
N VAL A 292 -21.14 -3.58 -14.91
CA VAL A 292 -20.61 -4.51 -13.91
C VAL A 292 -21.25 -4.19 -12.57
N ALA A 293 -21.84 -5.18 -11.92
CA ALA A 293 -22.42 -5.03 -10.58
C ALA A 293 -21.74 -5.98 -9.60
N MET A 294 -21.49 -5.50 -8.38
CA MET A 294 -20.72 -6.22 -7.37
C MET A 294 -21.23 -5.99 -5.95
N GLN A 295 -21.10 -7.02 -5.12
CA GLN A 295 -21.42 -7.00 -3.69
C GLN A 295 -20.58 -8.07 -2.98
N GLU A 296 -20.22 -7.83 -1.72
CA GLU A 296 -19.66 -8.85 -0.85
C GLU A 296 -20.42 -8.88 0.48
N ASN A 297 -20.83 -10.07 0.93
CA ASN A 297 -21.61 -10.23 2.15
C ASN A 297 -22.87 -9.35 2.11
N ASN A 298 -23.07 -8.50 3.12
CA ASN A 298 -24.16 -7.53 3.20
C ASN A 298 -23.66 -6.11 2.92
N SER A 299 -22.57 -5.95 2.16
CA SER A 299 -22.09 -4.64 1.75
C SER A 299 -23.13 -3.92 0.91
N ASP A 300 -22.93 -2.61 0.76
CA ASP A 300 -23.60 -1.84 -0.29
C ASP A 300 -23.36 -2.48 -1.68
N VAL A 301 -24.34 -2.35 -2.57
CA VAL A 301 -24.25 -2.81 -3.97
C VAL A 301 -23.73 -1.67 -4.83
N ILE A 302 -22.65 -1.94 -5.57
CA ILE A 302 -22.09 -1.02 -6.56
C ILE A 302 -22.38 -1.56 -7.96
N GLU A 303 -22.96 -0.74 -8.82
CA GLU A 303 -23.08 -1.00 -10.26
C GLU A 303 -22.35 0.11 -11.01
N VAL A 304 -21.47 -0.26 -11.95
CA VAL A 304 -20.79 0.66 -12.86
C VAL A 304 -21.27 0.36 -14.26
N ARG A 305 -21.79 1.37 -14.98
CA ARG A 305 -22.39 1.19 -16.31
C ARG A 305 -22.20 2.41 -17.19
N TYR A 306 -22.44 2.26 -18.49
CA TYR A 306 -22.64 3.41 -19.36
C TYR A 306 -24.07 3.95 -19.25
N SER A 307 -24.19 5.27 -19.14
CA SER A 307 -25.44 6.01 -19.34
C SER A 307 -25.89 5.98 -20.80
N ALA A 308 -27.12 6.47 -21.06
CA ALA A 308 -27.62 6.66 -22.42
C ALA A 308 -26.72 7.58 -23.27
N ASP A 309 -26.05 8.54 -22.63
CA ASP A 309 -25.12 9.49 -23.27
C ASP A 309 -23.67 8.96 -23.34
N LEU A 310 -23.45 7.67 -23.08
CA LEU A 310 -22.14 7.01 -23.08
C LEU A 310 -21.14 7.55 -22.03
N ASN A 311 -21.63 8.23 -21.00
CA ASN A 311 -20.84 8.58 -19.82
C ASN A 311 -20.82 7.41 -18.83
N LEU A 312 -19.67 7.16 -18.21
CA LEU A 312 -19.56 6.17 -17.14
C LEU A 312 -20.30 6.67 -15.89
N GLU A 313 -21.25 5.87 -15.40
CA GLU A 313 -22.03 6.11 -14.19
C GLU A 313 -21.73 5.05 -13.14
N VAL A 314 -21.76 5.47 -11.88
CA VAL A 314 -21.67 4.58 -10.72
C VAL A 314 -22.96 4.70 -9.92
N LEU A 315 -23.61 3.58 -9.67
CA LEU A 315 -24.82 3.47 -8.87
C LEU A 315 -24.47 2.81 -7.54
N LEU A 316 -24.88 3.45 -6.45
CA LEU A 316 -24.85 2.92 -5.09
C LEU A 316 -26.29 2.56 -4.70
N ASN A 317 -26.56 1.27 -4.50
CA ASN A 317 -27.90 0.78 -4.16
C ASN A 317 -28.98 1.37 -5.08
N GLN A 318 -28.78 1.23 -6.39
CA GLN A 318 -29.68 1.69 -7.46
C GLN A 318 -29.76 3.22 -7.66
N LYS A 319 -28.94 4.02 -6.95
CA LYS A 319 -28.91 5.48 -7.09
C LYS A 319 -27.59 5.95 -7.64
N VAL A 320 -27.62 6.78 -8.68
CA VAL A 320 -26.42 7.39 -9.27
C VAL A 320 -25.70 8.24 -8.23
N VAL A 321 -24.39 8.05 -8.12
CA VAL A 321 -23.48 8.79 -7.24
C VAL A 321 -22.62 9.74 -8.07
N ASN A 322 -22.39 10.94 -7.55
CA ASN A 322 -21.57 11.95 -8.21
C ASN A 322 -20.23 12.15 -7.49
N PHE A 323 -19.12 12.03 -8.22
CA PHE A 323 -17.74 12.24 -7.72
C PHE A 323 -17.20 13.65 -7.97
N SER A 324 -18.06 14.63 -8.30
CA SER A 324 -17.64 16.02 -8.55
C SER A 324 -17.06 16.70 -7.30
N GLU A 325 -17.54 16.33 -6.11
CA GLU A 325 -17.08 16.92 -4.85
C GLU A 325 -16.03 16.08 -4.13
N GLN A 326 -16.05 14.76 -4.33
CA GLN A 326 -15.19 13.80 -3.63
C GLN A 326 -14.83 12.67 -4.58
N SER A 327 -13.57 12.24 -4.58
CA SER A 327 -13.07 11.15 -5.43
C SER A 327 -13.16 9.78 -4.78
N TRP A 328 -13.67 9.68 -3.55
CA TRP A 328 -13.82 8.42 -2.83
C TRP A 328 -14.94 8.48 -1.79
N LEU A 329 -15.43 7.30 -1.39
CA LEU A 329 -16.46 7.07 -0.39
C LEU A 329 -16.12 5.84 0.45
N ASP A 330 -16.22 5.97 1.78
CA ASP A 330 -16.20 4.86 2.72
C ASP A 330 -17.65 4.45 3.02
N LEU A 331 -18.00 3.20 2.71
CA LEU A 331 -19.36 2.69 2.64
C LEU A 331 -19.51 1.42 3.51
N GLU A 332 -20.73 0.89 3.64
CA GLU A 332 -20.91 -0.32 4.44
C GLU A 332 -20.22 -1.51 3.77
N GLY A 333 -19.14 -1.99 4.38
CA GLY A 333 -18.40 -3.18 3.94
C GLY A 333 -17.43 -2.95 2.77
N LEU A 334 -17.32 -1.74 2.22
CA LEU A 334 -16.44 -1.43 1.10
C LEU A 334 -15.97 0.02 1.07
N PHE A 335 -14.85 0.24 0.38
CA PHE A 335 -14.33 1.55 0.02
C PHE A 335 -14.40 1.72 -1.51
N LEU A 336 -14.89 2.86 -1.96
CA LEU A 336 -15.11 3.17 -3.38
C LEU A 336 -14.26 4.37 -3.77
N HIS A 337 -13.51 4.28 -4.86
CA HIS A 337 -12.67 5.35 -5.37
C HIS A 337 -12.88 5.54 -6.87
N SER A 338 -12.92 6.79 -7.31
CA SER A 338 -13.02 7.21 -8.71
C SER A 338 -11.89 8.18 -9.03
N THR A 339 -11.16 7.92 -10.10
CA THR A 339 -10.13 8.84 -10.61
C THR A 339 -10.68 9.78 -11.70
N ALA A 340 -9.89 10.80 -12.06
CA ALA A 340 -10.24 11.73 -13.12
C ALA A 340 -10.29 11.07 -14.53
N ASP A 341 -9.55 9.99 -14.75
CA ASP A 341 -9.58 9.16 -15.97
C ASP A 341 -10.72 8.13 -15.96
N GLN A 342 -11.73 8.29 -15.08
CA GLN A 342 -12.90 7.41 -14.98
C GLN A 342 -12.54 5.94 -14.69
N LYS A 343 -11.47 5.70 -13.92
CA LYS A 343 -11.21 4.41 -13.29
C LYS A 343 -11.98 4.34 -11.98
N ILE A 344 -12.84 3.33 -11.85
CA ILE A 344 -13.56 3.03 -10.61
C ILE A 344 -12.89 1.85 -9.94
N THR A 345 -12.53 1.99 -8.67
CA THR A 345 -11.96 0.92 -7.85
C THR A 345 -12.85 0.70 -6.63
N VAL A 346 -13.33 -0.54 -6.45
CA VAL A 346 -14.11 -1.00 -5.31
C VAL A 346 -13.24 -1.94 -4.50
N MET A 347 -13.09 -1.68 -3.20
CA MET A 347 -12.23 -2.41 -2.27
C MET A 347 -13.07 -2.94 -1.12
N PHE A 348 -13.30 -4.25 -1.07
CA PHE A 348 -14.12 -4.87 -0.05
C PHE A 348 -13.33 -5.14 1.24
N SER A 349 -14.05 -5.28 2.36
CA SER A 349 -13.46 -5.55 3.68
C SER A 349 -12.66 -6.86 3.73
N SER A 350 -12.93 -7.81 2.84
CA SER A 350 -12.12 -9.03 2.73
C SER A 350 -10.74 -8.80 2.08
N GLY A 351 -10.50 -7.64 1.49
CA GLY A 351 -9.34 -7.35 0.64
C GLY A 351 -9.55 -7.69 -0.83
N SER A 352 -10.73 -8.14 -1.24
CA SER A 352 -11.10 -8.26 -2.66
C SER A 352 -11.18 -6.89 -3.32
N GLY A 353 -10.55 -6.74 -4.48
CA GLY A 353 -10.59 -5.52 -5.29
C GLY A 353 -11.31 -5.75 -6.62
N VAL A 354 -12.07 -4.75 -7.07
CA VAL A 354 -12.67 -4.73 -8.41
C VAL A 354 -12.38 -3.39 -9.06
N GLU A 355 -11.75 -3.41 -10.24
CA GLU A 355 -11.46 -2.22 -11.03
C GLU A 355 -12.25 -2.22 -12.33
N ILE A 356 -12.91 -1.11 -12.62
CA ILE A 356 -13.67 -0.89 -13.85
C ILE A 356 -13.12 0.34 -14.56
N ARG A 357 -12.86 0.22 -15.86
CA ARG A 357 -12.50 1.34 -16.74
C ARG A 357 -13.43 1.36 -17.94
N GLY A 358 -14.01 2.52 -18.23
CA GLY A 358 -14.75 2.72 -19.48
C GLY A 358 -13.81 3.11 -20.61
N SER A 359 -13.78 2.33 -21.70
CA SER A 359 -12.96 2.68 -22.87
C SER A 359 -13.53 2.11 -24.18
N GLY A 360 -13.64 2.95 -25.20
CA GLY A 360 -14.06 2.49 -26.55
C GLY A 360 -15.49 1.97 -26.65
N GLY A 361 -16.36 2.35 -25.73
CA GLY A 361 -17.76 1.90 -25.68
C GLY A 361 -17.97 0.59 -24.93
N PHE A 362 -16.91 0.00 -24.36
CA PHE A 362 -16.99 -1.18 -23.49
C PHE A 362 -16.31 -0.93 -22.16
N LEU A 363 -16.70 -1.72 -21.17
CA LEU A 363 -16.04 -1.76 -19.87
C LEU A 363 -14.91 -2.79 -19.90
N THR A 364 -13.77 -2.40 -19.36
CA THR A 364 -12.72 -3.33 -18.93
C THR A 364 -12.86 -3.56 -17.43
N LEU A 365 -12.85 -4.82 -17.03
CA LEU A 365 -12.92 -5.29 -15.65
C LEU A 365 -11.60 -5.95 -15.26
N THR A 366 -11.14 -5.67 -14.05
CA THR A 366 -10.10 -6.44 -13.34
C THR A 366 -10.59 -6.79 -11.95
N VAL A 367 -10.43 -8.05 -11.54
CA VAL A 367 -10.73 -8.51 -10.18
C VAL A 367 -9.43 -8.97 -9.53
N LEU A 368 -9.19 -8.52 -8.30
CA LEU A 368 -8.04 -8.87 -7.47
C LEU A 368 -8.53 -9.64 -6.24
N LEU A 369 -8.12 -10.91 -6.10
CA LEU A 369 -8.52 -11.74 -4.95
C LEU A 369 -7.30 -12.15 -4.10
N PRO A 370 -7.32 -11.93 -2.78
CA PRO A 370 -6.30 -12.46 -1.87
C PRO A 370 -6.23 -14.00 -1.88
N GLU A 371 -5.07 -14.57 -1.51
CA GLU A 371 -4.85 -16.03 -1.49
C GLU A 371 -5.88 -16.84 -0.69
N LYS A 372 -6.56 -16.25 0.30
CA LYS A 372 -7.61 -16.95 1.05
C LYS A 372 -8.79 -17.41 0.19
N PHE A 373 -8.98 -16.83 -1.00
CA PHE A 373 -10.01 -17.25 -1.95
C PHE A 373 -9.61 -18.48 -2.78
N ILE A 374 -8.40 -19.04 -2.58
CA ILE A 374 -7.95 -20.24 -3.30
C ILE A 374 -8.93 -21.40 -3.04
N ASN A 375 -9.39 -22.07 -4.10
CA ASN A 375 -10.43 -23.11 -4.10
C ASN A 375 -11.83 -22.64 -3.66
N HIS A 376 -12.07 -21.34 -3.56
CA HIS A 376 -13.35 -20.78 -3.12
C HIS A 376 -14.07 -19.96 -4.19
N THR A 377 -13.55 -19.89 -5.42
CA THR A 377 -14.19 -19.14 -6.51
C THR A 377 -14.88 -20.06 -7.50
N GLN A 378 -15.91 -19.52 -8.16
CA GLN A 378 -16.55 -20.12 -9.33
C GLN A 378 -17.13 -19.01 -10.22
N GLY A 379 -17.37 -19.30 -11.50
CA GLY A 379 -17.85 -18.32 -12.48
C GLY A 379 -17.07 -18.39 -13.79
N LEU A 380 -17.20 -17.35 -14.62
CA LEU A 380 -16.42 -17.22 -15.86
C LEU A 380 -14.91 -17.02 -15.63
N PHE A 381 -14.49 -16.58 -14.45
CA PHE A 381 -13.08 -16.53 -14.04
C PHE A 381 -12.58 -17.82 -13.38
N GLY A 382 -13.42 -18.87 -13.35
CA GLY A 382 -13.06 -20.22 -12.92
C GLY A 382 -12.73 -20.37 -11.43
N VAL A 383 -12.02 -21.46 -11.13
CA VAL A 383 -11.66 -21.86 -9.76
C VAL A 383 -10.20 -21.48 -9.52
N MET A 384 -9.96 -20.44 -8.72
CA MET A 384 -8.62 -19.95 -8.43
C MET A 384 -7.85 -20.97 -7.57
N ASN A 385 -6.99 -21.77 -8.17
CA ASN A 385 -6.24 -22.80 -7.45
C ASN A 385 -4.86 -23.12 -8.05
N GLY A 386 -4.51 -22.49 -9.17
CA GLY A 386 -3.29 -22.71 -9.94
C GLY A 386 -3.38 -23.86 -10.95
N ASN A 387 -4.57 -24.39 -11.22
CA ASN A 387 -4.81 -25.50 -12.14
C ASN A 387 -5.68 -25.04 -13.32
N THR A 388 -5.06 -24.85 -14.48
CA THR A 388 -5.79 -24.42 -15.67
C THR A 388 -6.82 -25.45 -16.17
N GLU A 389 -6.70 -26.72 -15.80
CA GLU A 389 -7.55 -27.81 -16.32
C GLU A 389 -8.99 -27.81 -15.77
N ASP A 390 -9.28 -27.06 -14.71
CA ASP A 390 -10.62 -26.96 -14.11
C ASP A 390 -11.28 -25.57 -14.27
N GLU A 391 -10.66 -24.68 -15.05
CA GLU A 391 -11.15 -23.32 -15.30
C GLU A 391 -12.56 -23.31 -15.94
N PHE A 392 -12.85 -24.27 -16.81
CA PHE A 392 -14.16 -24.42 -17.44
C PHE A 392 -15.08 -25.34 -16.64
N THR A 393 -15.26 -25.01 -15.37
CA THR A 393 -16.21 -25.69 -14.46
C THR A 393 -17.61 -25.08 -14.57
N PHE A 394 -18.59 -25.91 -14.92
CA PHE A 394 -20.00 -25.53 -14.96
C PHE A 394 -20.60 -25.38 -13.55
N LYS A 395 -21.76 -24.72 -13.41
CA LYS A 395 -22.50 -24.62 -12.13
C LYS A 395 -22.80 -25.98 -11.49
N ASN A 396 -22.96 -27.03 -12.30
CA ASN A 396 -23.20 -28.40 -11.84
C ASN A 396 -21.91 -29.14 -11.44
N LYS A 397 -20.76 -28.46 -11.40
CA LYS A 397 -19.42 -28.97 -11.08
C LYS A 397 -18.84 -29.97 -12.08
N THR A 398 -19.41 -30.08 -13.27
CA THR A 398 -18.76 -30.79 -14.38
C THR A 398 -17.71 -29.90 -15.04
N ILE A 399 -16.65 -30.51 -15.57
CA ILE A 399 -15.52 -29.80 -16.14
C ILE A 399 -15.50 -30.02 -17.66
N MET A 400 -15.35 -28.93 -18.41
CA MET A 400 -15.10 -28.97 -19.85
C MET A 400 -13.59 -28.97 -20.12
N SER A 401 -13.16 -29.64 -21.19
CA SER A 401 -11.76 -29.60 -21.63
C SER A 401 -11.32 -28.17 -21.95
N VAL A 402 -10.08 -27.82 -21.56
CA VAL A 402 -9.45 -26.53 -21.91
C VAL A 402 -9.20 -26.36 -23.41
N HIS A 403 -9.32 -27.45 -24.18
CA HIS A 403 -9.16 -27.46 -25.65
C HIS A 403 -10.52 -27.35 -26.37
N ALA A 404 -11.56 -26.89 -25.66
CA ALA A 404 -12.89 -26.71 -26.20
C ALA A 404 -12.92 -25.74 -27.39
N SER A 405 -13.83 -25.99 -28.34
CA SER A 405 -14.05 -25.07 -29.45
C SER A 405 -14.72 -23.78 -28.96
N PRO A 406 -14.60 -22.65 -29.70
CA PRO A 406 -15.31 -21.41 -29.39
C PRO A 406 -16.82 -21.57 -29.23
N GLN A 407 -17.44 -22.51 -29.94
CA GLN A 407 -18.86 -22.85 -29.79
C GLN A 407 -19.15 -23.52 -28.45
N GLN A 408 -18.31 -24.48 -28.04
CA GLN A 408 -18.44 -25.12 -26.73
C GLN A 408 -18.21 -24.11 -25.59
N LEU A 409 -17.24 -23.21 -25.75
CA LEU A 409 -17.00 -22.12 -24.80
C LEU A 409 -18.18 -21.15 -24.69
N PHE A 410 -18.92 -20.96 -25.78
CA PHE A 410 -20.16 -20.18 -25.77
C PHE A 410 -21.28 -20.88 -25.00
N GLU A 411 -21.43 -22.19 -25.15
CA GLU A 411 -22.34 -23.01 -24.33
C GLU A 411 -21.95 -23.00 -22.85
N PHE A 412 -20.64 -23.08 -22.55
CA PHE A 412 -20.10 -22.93 -21.20
C PHE A 412 -20.47 -21.57 -20.59
N GLY A 413 -20.20 -20.48 -21.30
CA GLY A 413 -20.48 -19.14 -20.79
C GLY A 413 -21.98 -18.90 -20.58
N ALA A 414 -22.83 -19.44 -21.46
CA ALA A 414 -24.29 -19.39 -21.31
C ALA A 414 -24.78 -20.06 -20.01
N ASN A 415 -24.09 -21.10 -19.52
CA ASN A 415 -24.44 -21.75 -18.25
C ASN A 415 -24.26 -20.83 -17.03
N TRP A 416 -23.40 -19.82 -17.15
CA TRP A 416 -23.14 -18.82 -16.12
C TRP A 416 -24.07 -17.61 -16.17
N ALA A 417 -25.17 -17.68 -16.94
CA ALA A 417 -26.23 -16.67 -16.90
C ALA A 417 -26.72 -16.43 -15.46
N VAL A 418 -26.90 -15.17 -15.11
CA VAL A 418 -27.43 -14.72 -13.82
C VAL A 418 -28.88 -15.20 -13.67
N GLU A 419 -29.32 -15.46 -12.44
CA GLU A 419 -30.71 -15.80 -12.15
C GLU A 419 -31.46 -14.55 -11.68
N ASN A 420 -32.76 -14.47 -11.96
CA ASN A 420 -33.57 -13.29 -11.60
C ASN A 420 -33.51 -12.97 -10.10
N GLY A 421 -33.44 -13.98 -9.24
CA GLY A 421 -33.37 -13.81 -7.79
C GLY A 421 -31.99 -13.39 -7.26
N THR A 422 -30.93 -13.49 -8.07
CA THR A 422 -29.55 -13.21 -7.65
C THR A 422 -28.92 -12.02 -8.37
N SER A 423 -29.65 -11.37 -9.28
CA SER A 423 -29.16 -10.19 -10.00
C SER A 423 -28.89 -9.02 -9.06
N LEU A 424 -27.73 -8.40 -9.23
CA LEU A 424 -27.32 -7.17 -8.55
C LEU A 424 -27.63 -5.89 -9.34
N PHE A 425 -28.11 -6.03 -10.58
CA PHE A 425 -28.28 -4.89 -11.47
C PHE A 425 -29.57 -4.10 -11.21
N THR A 426 -29.51 -2.82 -11.55
CA THR A 426 -30.63 -1.89 -11.58
C THR A 426 -31.33 -1.95 -12.94
N TYR A 427 -32.67 -1.94 -12.93
CA TYR A 427 -33.52 -1.94 -14.12
C TYR A 427 -34.46 -0.73 -14.11
N ASP A 428 -33.89 0.45 -14.30
CA ASP A 428 -34.53 1.76 -14.16
C ASP A 428 -34.98 2.39 -15.49
N THR A 429 -34.84 1.67 -16.61
CA THR A 429 -35.33 2.10 -17.92
C THR A 429 -36.17 1.00 -18.57
N GLU A 430 -37.06 1.38 -19.49
CA GLU A 430 -37.91 0.43 -20.22
C GLU A 430 -37.08 -0.58 -21.03
N ILE A 431 -35.95 -0.15 -21.61
CA ILE A 431 -35.02 -1.03 -22.33
C ILE A 431 -34.42 -2.06 -21.37
N LEU A 432 -33.91 -1.64 -20.21
CA LEU A 432 -33.33 -2.56 -19.23
C LEU A 432 -34.37 -3.55 -18.69
N LEU A 433 -35.60 -3.09 -18.48
CA LEU A 433 -36.70 -3.93 -18.04
C LEU A 433 -37.06 -4.98 -19.10
N ASN A 434 -37.25 -4.58 -20.35
CA ASN A 434 -37.66 -5.48 -21.43
C ASN A 434 -36.55 -6.47 -21.81
N ASP A 435 -35.31 -5.98 -21.94
CA ASP A 435 -34.20 -6.78 -22.47
C ASP A 435 -33.62 -7.74 -21.42
N TYR A 436 -33.65 -7.38 -20.13
CA TYR A 436 -32.94 -8.14 -19.09
C TYR A 436 -33.80 -8.53 -17.89
N PHE A 437 -34.77 -7.72 -17.45
CA PHE A 437 -35.58 -8.08 -16.28
C PHE A 437 -36.70 -9.06 -16.63
N TYR A 438 -37.48 -8.76 -17.67
CA TYR A 438 -38.52 -9.63 -18.22
C TYR A 438 -37.99 -10.57 -19.30
N GLY A 439 -36.87 -10.19 -19.94
CA GLY A 439 -36.18 -10.98 -20.96
C GLY A 439 -35.36 -12.15 -20.41
N GLU A 440 -34.75 -12.89 -21.32
CA GLU A 440 -33.84 -13.98 -20.97
C GLU A 440 -32.48 -13.43 -20.53
N LYS A 441 -31.88 -14.06 -19.51
CA LYS A 441 -30.56 -13.68 -18.98
C LYS A 441 -29.40 -14.05 -19.90
N HIS A 442 -29.66 -14.92 -20.89
CA HIS A 442 -28.80 -15.21 -22.01
C HIS A 442 -29.68 -15.31 -23.25
N ASN A 443 -29.46 -14.46 -24.26
CA ASN A 443 -30.19 -14.53 -25.52
C ASN A 443 -29.63 -15.68 -26.39
N ALA A 444 -30.28 -16.85 -26.32
CA ALA A 444 -29.87 -18.03 -27.08
C ALA A 444 -30.01 -17.86 -28.61
N SER A 445 -30.78 -16.87 -29.08
CA SER A 445 -30.92 -16.57 -30.51
C SER A 445 -29.77 -15.73 -31.06
N PHE A 446 -28.97 -15.11 -30.20
CA PHE A 446 -27.80 -14.35 -30.61
C PHE A 446 -26.61 -15.29 -30.83
N LEU A 447 -26.14 -15.36 -32.07
CA LEU A 447 -24.93 -16.11 -32.44
C LEU A 447 -23.81 -15.15 -32.80
N PRO A 448 -22.71 -15.12 -32.02
CA PRO A 448 -21.59 -14.24 -32.31
C PRO A 448 -20.70 -14.74 -33.45
N VAL A 449 -19.88 -13.85 -33.98
CA VAL A 449 -18.75 -14.24 -34.83
C VAL A 449 -17.75 -15.03 -34.01
N PHE A 450 -17.58 -16.32 -34.30
CA PHE A 450 -16.59 -17.17 -33.64
C PHE A 450 -15.18 -17.03 -34.24
N TYR A 451 -15.11 -16.83 -35.56
CA TYR A 451 -13.86 -16.69 -36.31
C TYR A 451 -13.98 -15.52 -37.29
N PRO A 452 -13.27 -14.41 -37.07
CA PRO A 452 -13.27 -13.30 -38.00
C PRO A 452 -12.46 -13.68 -39.25
N TYR A 453 -12.93 -13.22 -40.41
CA TYR A 453 -12.19 -13.35 -41.67
C TYR A 453 -11.32 -12.11 -41.88
N GLU A 454 -10.03 -12.33 -42.09
CA GLU A 454 -9.07 -11.28 -42.45
C GLU A 454 -8.94 -11.24 -43.98
N ASP A 455 -9.49 -10.20 -44.61
CA ASP A 455 -9.39 -10.00 -46.06
C ASP A 455 -8.15 -9.17 -46.39
N PRO A 456 -7.12 -9.72 -47.06
CA PRO A 456 -5.91 -8.98 -47.41
C PRO A 456 -6.15 -7.77 -48.34
N ALA A 457 -7.31 -7.72 -49.02
CA ALA A 457 -7.68 -6.59 -49.86
C ALA A 457 -8.34 -5.44 -49.07
N ASP A 458 -8.69 -5.65 -47.80
CA ASP A 458 -9.34 -4.65 -46.96
C ASP A 458 -8.32 -3.65 -46.41
N PRO A 459 -8.46 -2.34 -46.72
CA PRO A 459 -7.55 -1.31 -46.22
C PRO A 459 -7.41 -1.28 -44.68
N LEU A 460 -8.44 -1.71 -43.95
CA LEU A 460 -8.40 -1.77 -42.48
C LEU A 460 -7.32 -2.74 -41.97
N VAL A 461 -7.00 -3.79 -42.73
CA VAL A 461 -6.04 -4.83 -42.30
C VAL A 461 -4.63 -4.26 -42.19
N GLU A 462 -4.21 -3.36 -43.07
CA GLU A 462 -2.89 -2.73 -42.98
C GLU A 462 -2.76 -1.89 -41.70
N GLU A 463 -3.76 -1.06 -41.40
CA GLU A 463 -3.80 -0.26 -40.18
C GLU A 463 -3.90 -1.13 -38.91
N MET A 464 -4.69 -2.20 -38.98
CA MET A 464 -4.82 -3.18 -37.89
C MET A 464 -3.50 -3.87 -37.60
N VAL A 465 -2.76 -4.33 -38.61
CA VAL A 465 -1.45 -4.99 -38.41
C VAL A 465 -0.48 -4.04 -37.75
N SER A 466 -0.45 -2.77 -38.18
CA SER A 466 0.39 -1.73 -37.57
C SER A 466 0.02 -1.46 -36.11
N LEU A 467 -1.27 -1.45 -35.78
CA LEU A 467 -1.77 -1.20 -34.43
C LEU A 467 -1.62 -2.43 -33.52
N CYS A 468 -2.18 -3.57 -33.92
CA CYS A 468 -2.29 -4.76 -33.08
C CYS A 468 -1.02 -5.61 -33.06
N ASP A 469 -0.16 -5.48 -34.08
CA ASP A 469 0.95 -6.39 -34.32
C ASP A 469 0.48 -7.86 -34.24
N SER A 470 0.99 -8.60 -33.24
CA SER A 470 0.72 -10.01 -32.99
C SER A 470 -0.34 -10.25 -31.90
N ASP A 471 -0.96 -9.20 -31.36
CA ASP A 471 -1.98 -9.32 -30.31
C ASP A 471 -3.29 -9.92 -30.87
N PRO A 472 -3.67 -11.16 -30.49
CA PRO A 472 -4.81 -11.83 -31.11
C PRO A 472 -6.15 -11.21 -30.73
N PHE A 473 -6.26 -10.66 -29.52
CA PHE A 473 -7.48 -10.01 -29.02
C PHE A 473 -7.75 -8.71 -29.76
N CYS A 474 -6.71 -7.88 -29.91
CA CYS A 474 -6.79 -6.64 -30.68
C CYS A 474 -7.22 -6.89 -32.13
N ARG A 475 -6.57 -7.86 -32.81
CA ARG A 475 -6.92 -8.18 -34.21
C ARG A 475 -8.36 -8.66 -34.32
N PHE A 476 -8.79 -9.52 -33.40
CA PHE A 476 -10.15 -10.02 -33.37
C PHE A 476 -11.16 -8.86 -33.29
N ASP A 477 -10.98 -7.99 -32.30
CA ASP A 477 -11.88 -6.87 -32.05
C ASP A 477 -11.90 -5.85 -33.21
N VAL A 478 -10.76 -5.57 -33.84
CA VAL A 478 -10.75 -4.68 -35.03
C VAL A 478 -11.56 -5.30 -36.16
N LEU A 479 -11.40 -6.60 -36.44
CA LEU A 479 -12.09 -7.27 -37.53
C LEU A 479 -13.60 -7.36 -37.28
N THR A 480 -14.02 -7.63 -36.04
CA THR A 480 -15.44 -7.83 -35.71
C THR A 480 -16.19 -6.53 -35.46
N THR A 481 -15.53 -5.50 -34.92
CA THR A 481 -16.15 -4.19 -34.65
C THR A 481 -15.89 -3.15 -35.74
N ARG A 482 -14.94 -3.42 -36.65
CA ARG A 482 -14.46 -2.46 -37.67
C ARG A 482 -13.93 -1.16 -37.05
N SER A 483 -13.35 -1.23 -35.86
CA SER A 483 -12.88 -0.07 -35.10
C SER A 483 -11.45 -0.25 -34.57
N LEU A 484 -10.51 0.53 -35.12
CA LEU A 484 -9.13 0.62 -34.59
C LEU A 484 -9.10 1.14 -33.16
N GLN A 485 -10.07 1.97 -32.78
CA GLN A 485 -10.17 2.49 -31.42
C GLN A 485 -10.44 1.36 -30.43
N VAL A 486 -11.41 0.47 -30.71
CA VAL A 486 -11.71 -0.70 -29.87
C VAL A 486 -10.48 -1.60 -29.80
N GLY A 487 -9.88 -1.93 -30.94
CA GLY A 487 -8.64 -2.73 -30.98
C GLY A 487 -7.52 -2.17 -30.11
N ASN A 488 -7.27 -0.86 -30.19
CA ASN A 488 -6.23 -0.22 -29.38
C ASN A 488 -6.50 -0.38 -27.88
N PHE A 489 -7.76 -0.22 -27.45
CA PHE A 489 -8.13 -0.39 -26.05
C PHE A 489 -8.06 -1.83 -25.57
N THR A 490 -8.40 -2.79 -26.42
CA THR A 490 -8.23 -4.22 -26.15
C THR A 490 -6.75 -4.57 -25.99
N ARG A 491 -5.89 -4.10 -26.89
CA ARG A 491 -4.43 -4.25 -26.79
C ARG A 491 -3.88 -3.66 -25.49
N LEU A 492 -4.28 -2.43 -25.15
CA LEU A 492 -3.85 -1.76 -23.91
C LEU A 492 -4.34 -2.53 -22.67
N SER A 493 -5.58 -3.03 -22.67
CA SER A 493 -6.13 -3.81 -21.56
C SER A 493 -5.38 -5.12 -21.35
N HIS A 494 -5.05 -5.83 -22.44
CA HIS A 494 -4.24 -7.04 -22.40
C HIS A 494 -2.81 -6.78 -21.90
N GLN A 495 -2.17 -5.70 -22.36
CA GLN A 495 -0.85 -5.28 -21.89
C GLN A 495 -0.87 -4.91 -20.40
N ASN A 496 -1.88 -4.16 -19.97
CA ASN A 496 -2.05 -3.78 -18.57
C ASN A 496 -2.25 -5.00 -17.67
N HIS A 497 -3.03 -6.00 -18.10
CA HIS A 497 -3.18 -7.24 -17.34
C HIS A 497 -1.87 -8.01 -17.22
N LYS A 498 -1.09 -8.13 -18.32
CA LYS A 498 0.25 -8.78 -18.27
C LYS A 498 1.18 -8.09 -17.27
N GLN A 499 1.26 -6.76 -17.30
CA GLN A 499 2.07 -5.99 -16.36
C GLN A 499 1.57 -6.11 -14.92
N LEU A 500 0.24 -6.18 -14.73
CA LEU A 500 -0.37 -6.38 -13.42
C LEU A 500 0.03 -7.72 -12.82
N VAL A 501 -0.11 -8.82 -13.57
CA VAL A 501 0.29 -10.16 -13.12
C VAL A 501 1.79 -10.21 -12.81
N GLU A 502 2.63 -9.65 -13.69
CA GLU A 502 4.09 -9.56 -13.46
C GLU A 502 4.42 -8.76 -12.17
N SER A 503 3.70 -7.66 -11.92
CA SER A 503 3.89 -6.84 -10.72
C SER A 503 3.41 -7.53 -9.44
N LEU A 504 2.51 -8.51 -9.56
CA LEU A 504 1.94 -9.29 -8.46
C LEU A 504 2.67 -10.62 -8.22
N GLU A 505 3.78 -10.87 -8.91
CA GLU A 505 4.60 -12.06 -8.64
C GLU A 505 5.09 -12.08 -7.18
N PRO A 506 4.99 -13.23 -6.47
CA PRO A 506 5.53 -13.36 -5.13
C PRO A 506 7.04 -13.13 -5.09
N VAL A 507 7.51 -12.46 -4.04
CA VAL A 507 8.95 -12.26 -3.79
C VAL A 507 9.34 -12.85 -2.44
N ILE A 508 10.62 -13.17 -2.28
CA ILE A 508 11.16 -13.73 -1.03
C ILE A 508 11.90 -12.62 -0.28
N SER A 509 11.45 -12.35 0.95
CA SER A 509 12.13 -11.48 1.92
C SER A 509 12.78 -12.33 3.00
N CYS A 510 14.03 -12.04 3.34
CA CYS A 510 14.73 -12.68 4.48
C CYS A 510 14.53 -11.92 5.80
N GLY A 511 13.79 -10.80 5.77
CA GLY A 511 13.58 -9.94 6.91
C GLY A 511 14.78 -9.06 7.23
N TRP A 512 14.55 -8.07 8.09
CA TRP A 512 15.56 -7.10 8.49
C TRP A 512 16.63 -7.74 9.40
N LEU A 513 17.86 -7.20 9.34
CA LEU A 513 18.97 -7.58 10.23
C LEU A 513 19.40 -6.39 11.09
N ASP A 514 19.62 -6.64 12.38
CA ASP A 514 20.19 -5.68 13.32
C ASP A 514 21.64 -5.31 12.95
N PRO A 515 22.03 -4.03 13.08
CA PRO A 515 23.44 -3.67 13.11
C PRO A 515 24.09 -4.22 14.40
N PRO A 516 25.33 -4.75 14.33
CA PRO A 516 26.03 -5.22 15.53
C PRO A 516 26.30 -4.08 16.50
N THR A 517 26.28 -4.37 17.79
CA THR A 517 26.65 -3.39 18.82
C THR A 517 28.10 -2.96 18.61
N ASN A 518 28.40 -1.66 18.64
CA ASN A 518 29.72 -1.12 18.25
C ASN A 518 30.12 -1.41 16.80
N GLY A 519 29.15 -1.57 15.91
CA GLY A 519 29.36 -1.59 14.48
C GLY A 519 28.20 -0.95 13.72
N ARG A 520 28.21 -1.16 12.41
CA ARG A 520 27.20 -0.67 11.48
C ARG A 520 26.91 -1.72 10.42
N LYS A 521 25.74 -1.58 9.83
CA LYS A 521 25.23 -2.38 8.73
C LYS A 521 25.08 -1.49 7.50
N ASP A 522 25.57 -1.96 6.36
CA ASP A 522 25.43 -1.32 5.06
C ASP A 522 24.50 -2.17 4.18
N GLY A 523 23.36 -1.61 3.79
CA GLY A 523 22.32 -2.25 2.98
C GLY A 523 20.93 -2.16 3.61
N THR A 524 19.92 -1.90 2.77
CA THR A 524 18.52 -1.68 3.17
C THR A 524 17.53 -2.50 2.34
N ASN A 525 18.01 -3.37 1.46
CA ASN A 525 17.18 -4.32 0.71
C ASN A 525 17.33 -5.72 1.33
N TYR A 526 16.19 -6.36 1.60
CA TYR A 526 16.10 -7.65 2.29
C TYR A 526 15.51 -8.75 1.41
N LEU A 527 15.34 -8.48 0.11
CA LEU A 527 14.82 -9.44 -0.86
C LEU A 527 15.90 -10.41 -1.34
N LEU A 528 15.47 -11.53 -1.90
CA LEU A 528 16.31 -12.59 -2.47
C LEU A 528 17.51 -12.05 -3.25
N GLY A 529 18.71 -12.54 -2.93
CA GLY A 529 19.95 -12.14 -3.58
C GLY A 529 20.56 -10.84 -3.06
N SER A 530 19.85 -10.07 -2.22
CA SER A 530 20.42 -8.88 -1.58
C SER A 530 21.52 -9.27 -0.61
N ALA A 531 22.57 -8.45 -0.55
CA ALA A 531 23.71 -8.61 0.35
C ALA A 531 23.76 -7.45 1.35
N ILE A 532 23.99 -7.80 2.61
CA ILE A 532 24.13 -6.88 3.73
C ILE A 532 25.55 -7.00 4.27
N HIS A 533 26.26 -5.88 4.35
CA HIS A 533 27.64 -5.84 4.84
C HIS A 533 27.73 -5.28 6.25
N PHE A 534 28.63 -5.83 7.05
CA PHE A 534 28.83 -5.43 8.43
C PHE A 534 30.25 -4.91 8.65
N THR A 535 30.36 -3.81 9.39
CA THR A 535 31.65 -3.21 9.76
C THR A 535 31.64 -2.78 11.22
N CYS A 536 32.73 -3.07 11.94
CA CYS A 536 32.88 -2.65 13.33
C CYS A 536 33.49 -1.26 13.45
N ASN A 537 33.11 -0.56 14.52
CA ASN A 537 33.70 0.72 14.90
C ASN A 537 35.19 0.55 15.25
N GLN A 538 35.91 1.66 15.26
CA GLN A 538 37.33 1.67 15.63
C GLN A 538 37.53 1.07 17.04
N GLY A 539 38.51 0.17 17.18
CA GLY A 539 38.79 -0.54 18.44
C GLY A 539 38.08 -1.90 18.57
N TYR A 540 37.15 -2.21 17.68
CA TYR A 540 36.44 -3.48 17.63
C TYR A 540 36.86 -4.33 16.41
N GLU A 541 36.63 -5.63 16.50
CA GLU A 541 36.87 -6.64 15.47
C GLU A 541 35.60 -7.44 15.23
N LEU A 542 35.33 -7.74 13.96
CA LEU A 542 34.14 -8.45 13.55
C LEU A 542 34.32 -9.95 13.78
N THR A 543 33.38 -10.53 14.49
CA THR A 543 33.16 -11.98 14.61
C THR A 543 31.87 -12.35 13.87
N GLY A 544 31.81 -13.57 13.33
CA GLY A 544 30.72 -13.98 12.43
C GLY A 544 30.94 -13.52 10.99
N SER A 545 29.87 -13.42 10.21
CA SER A 545 29.95 -13.15 8.77
C SER A 545 30.01 -11.66 8.45
N LYS A 546 31.02 -11.24 7.68
CA LYS A 546 31.16 -9.86 7.17
C LYS A 546 30.06 -9.46 6.19
N GLU A 547 29.50 -10.45 5.50
CA GLU A 547 28.45 -10.29 4.52
C GLU A 547 27.41 -11.39 4.75
N ARG A 548 26.13 -11.01 4.69
CA ARG A 548 25.01 -11.96 4.70
C ARG A 548 24.16 -11.73 3.46
N ILE A 549 23.80 -12.81 2.78
CA ILE A 549 23.05 -12.80 1.52
C ILE A 549 21.70 -13.46 1.74
N CYS A 550 20.62 -12.83 1.26
CA CYS A 550 19.28 -13.40 1.35
C CYS A 550 19.16 -14.60 0.39
N GLN A 551 18.82 -15.77 0.93
CA GLN A 551 18.73 -17.02 0.18
C GLN A 551 17.30 -17.35 -0.23
N SER A 552 17.14 -18.27 -1.20
CA SER A 552 15.83 -18.76 -1.67
C SER A 552 15.02 -19.49 -0.59
N THR A 553 15.65 -19.83 0.53
CA THR A 553 14.99 -20.37 1.72
C THR A 553 14.23 -19.32 2.52
N GLY A 554 14.40 -18.02 2.21
CA GLY A 554 13.92 -16.92 3.05
C GLY A 554 14.79 -16.69 4.30
N ALA A 555 15.98 -17.29 4.35
CA ALA A 555 16.95 -17.09 5.44
C ALA A 555 18.20 -16.37 4.95
N TRP A 556 18.85 -15.65 5.86
CA TRP A 556 20.15 -15.03 5.63
C TRP A 556 21.27 -16.06 5.70
N SER A 557 22.22 -16.00 4.76
CA SER A 557 23.43 -16.82 4.80
C SER A 557 24.34 -16.49 5.99
N GLY A 558 25.24 -17.42 6.32
CA GLY A 558 26.31 -17.19 7.30
C GLY A 558 25.82 -16.97 8.73
N ASP A 559 26.79 -16.69 9.60
CA ASP A 559 26.60 -16.48 11.04
C ASP A 559 26.31 -15.02 11.37
N SER A 560 25.60 -14.80 12.48
CA SER A 560 25.30 -13.45 12.99
C SER A 560 26.59 -12.65 13.23
N PRO A 561 26.68 -11.40 12.73
CA PRO A 561 27.83 -10.53 12.96
C PRO A 561 27.80 -9.99 14.40
N ASP A 562 28.96 -9.96 15.05
CA ASP A 562 29.14 -9.27 16.34
C ASP A 562 30.50 -8.56 16.38
N CYS A 563 30.56 -7.41 17.05
CA CYS A 563 31.77 -6.59 17.14
C CYS A 563 32.33 -6.64 18.55
N VAL A 564 33.41 -7.40 18.71
CA VAL A 564 34.09 -7.59 20.00
C VAL A 564 35.30 -6.67 20.09
N LEU A 565 35.70 -6.28 21.30
CA LEU A 565 36.91 -5.47 21.50
C LEU A 565 38.12 -6.21 20.94
N ARG A 566 38.98 -5.50 20.19
CA ARG A 566 40.23 -6.07 19.66
C ARG A 566 41.11 -6.55 20.81
N SER A 567 41.45 -7.83 20.78
CA SER A 567 42.44 -8.43 21.68
C SER A 567 43.76 -7.65 21.59
N GLY A 568 44.12 -6.92 22.65
CA GLY A 568 45.33 -6.10 22.74
C GLY A 568 45.10 -4.58 22.89
N LEU A 569 43.87 -4.09 22.73
CA LEU A 569 43.49 -2.72 23.09
C LEU A 569 42.76 -2.72 24.44
N PHE A 570 43.52 -2.90 25.52
CA PHE A 570 42.98 -2.62 26.85
C PHE A 570 42.72 -1.11 26.95
N PRO A 571 41.55 -0.65 27.43
CA PRO A 571 41.38 0.75 27.78
C PRO A 571 42.42 1.05 28.86
N PHE A 572 43.42 1.87 28.53
CA PHE A 572 44.27 2.45 29.56
C PHE A 572 43.33 3.20 30.52
N LYS A 573 43.08 2.62 31.70
CA LYS A 573 42.47 3.39 32.79
C LYS A 573 43.49 4.47 33.16
N CYS A 574 43.26 5.70 32.69
CA CYS A 574 43.97 6.85 33.22
C CYS A 574 43.53 7.07 34.67
N TYR A 575 44.30 6.55 35.62
CA TYR A 575 44.17 6.94 37.01
C TYR A 575 44.72 8.36 37.17
N ARG A 576 43.89 9.28 37.66
CA ARG A 576 44.33 10.63 38.02
C ARG A 576 45.13 10.50 39.32
N LEU A 577 46.45 10.44 39.22
CA LEU A 577 47.32 10.41 40.39
C LEU A 577 47.18 11.74 41.16
N SER A 578 47.04 11.65 42.48
CA SER A 578 47.18 12.81 43.39
C SER A 578 48.55 13.46 43.14
N PRO A 579 48.67 14.81 43.20
CA PRO A 579 49.95 15.52 43.07
C PRO A 579 51.01 15.16 44.14
N GLU A 580 50.70 14.26 45.07
CA GLU A 580 51.54 13.86 46.19
C GLU A 580 52.39 12.59 45.94
N ILE A 581 52.11 11.84 44.86
CA ILE A 581 52.78 10.57 44.56
C ILE A 581 54.08 10.83 43.78
N THR A 582 55.23 10.42 44.32
CA THR A 582 56.57 10.72 43.76
C THR A 582 57.28 9.53 43.12
N THR A 583 56.87 8.28 43.35
CA THR A 583 57.47 7.09 42.73
C THR A 583 56.48 5.94 42.68
N MET A 584 56.43 5.22 41.55
CA MET A 584 55.62 4.01 41.36
C MET A 584 56.56 2.83 41.11
N ILE A 585 56.44 1.75 41.90
CA ILE A 585 57.23 0.52 41.74
C ILE A 585 56.25 -0.64 41.51
N ILE A 586 56.43 -1.36 40.41
CA ILE A 586 55.63 -2.56 40.07
C ILE A 586 56.58 -3.76 40.11
N MET A 587 56.33 -4.71 41.01
CA MET A 587 57.06 -5.99 41.05
C MET A 587 56.19 -7.12 40.52
N GLY A 588 56.74 -7.90 39.60
CA GLY A 588 56.04 -9.02 38.98
C GLY A 588 56.61 -10.37 39.39
N GLN A 589 55.76 -11.22 39.97
CA GLN A 589 55.45 -12.55 39.44
C GLN A 589 54.24 -13.14 40.20
N SER A 590 53.20 -13.50 39.43
CA SER A 590 51.99 -14.25 39.78
C SER A 590 50.86 -13.61 40.62
N GLN A 591 51.02 -12.43 41.22
CA GLN A 591 49.92 -11.58 41.71
C GLN A 591 50.45 -10.14 41.80
N TYR A 592 49.94 -9.21 40.99
CA TYR A 592 50.46 -7.84 40.90
C TYR A 592 49.69 -6.91 41.84
N MET A 593 50.40 -6.28 42.78
CA MET A 593 49.87 -5.37 43.79
C MET A 593 50.43 -3.96 43.54
N MET A 594 49.59 -2.92 43.54
CA MET A 594 50.07 -1.53 43.45
C MET A 594 50.53 -1.06 44.82
N MET A 595 51.71 -0.44 44.88
CA MET A 595 52.27 0.14 46.10
C MET A 595 52.63 1.60 45.81
N ALA A 596 51.95 2.53 46.47
CA ALA A 596 52.23 3.95 46.40
C ALA A 596 52.83 4.43 47.73
N VAL A 597 53.85 5.30 47.66
CA VAL A 597 54.49 5.92 48.82
C VAL A 597 54.26 7.43 48.76
N ASP A 598 53.61 7.97 49.79
CA ASP A 598 53.49 9.41 50.03
C ASP A 598 54.74 9.94 50.79
N LYS A 599 54.96 11.26 50.77
CA LYS A 599 56.00 12.01 51.49
C LYS A 599 56.04 11.75 53.01
N SER A 600 55.02 11.11 53.58
CA SER A 600 54.94 10.70 54.99
C SER A 600 55.39 9.25 55.26
N ASN A 601 55.85 8.50 54.24
CA ASN A 601 56.31 7.10 54.35
C ASN A 601 55.23 6.08 54.75
N SER A 602 53.94 6.40 54.57
CA SER A 602 52.82 5.47 54.76
C SER A 602 52.51 4.65 53.49
N LEU A 603 52.36 3.34 53.67
CA LEU A 603 52.00 2.37 52.61
C LEU A 603 50.48 2.29 52.42
N PHE A 604 50.01 2.42 51.19
CA PHE A 604 48.63 2.13 50.79
C PHE A 604 48.58 0.90 49.86
N TRP A 605 47.54 0.07 50.02
CA TRP A 605 47.30 -1.15 49.24
C TRP A 605 45.96 -1.02 48.51
N GLU A 606 45.95 -1.27 47.20
CA GLU A 606 44.71 -1.36 46.42
C GLU A 606 44.79 -2.57 45.48
N ASP A 607 43.78 -3.45 45.56
CA ASP A 607 43.73 -4.73 44.87
C ASP A 607 43.08 -4.54 43.48
N ILE A 608 43.81 -4.81 42.41
CA ILE A 608 43.44 -4.35 41.04
C ILE A 608 42.73 -5.43 40.20
N GLY A 609 42.44 -6.60 40.78
CA GLY A 609 41.65 -7.65 40.11
C GLY A 609 42.39 -8.43 39.02
N HIS A 610 41.93 -9.67 38.82
CA HIS A 610 42.53 -10.68 37.95
C HIS A 610 42.22 -10.43 36.47
N GLU A 611 43.16 -9.86 35.72
CA GLU A 611 43.54 -10.22 34.33
C GLU A 611 44.39 -9.09 33.70
N ILE A 612 45.71 -9.28 33.65
CA ILE A 612 46.63 -8.43 32.86
C ILE A 612 47.63 -9.37 32.15
N PRO A 613 47.71 -9.37 30.80
CA PRO A 613 48.65 -10.24 30.08
C PRO A 613 50.09 -9.67 30.01
N ALA A 614 51.03 -10.57 29.76
CA ALA A 614 52.46 -10.50 30.07
C ALA A 614 53.35 -9.53 29.24
N HIS A 615 52.80 -8.50 28.59
CA HIS A 615 53.61 -7.52 27.86
C HIS A 615 53.08 -6.11 28.05
N LEU A 616 53.64 -5.40 29.04
CA LEU A 616 53.38 -3.98 29.29
C LEU A 616 54.63 -3.18 28.86
N GLU A 617 54.51 -2.31 27.86
CA GLU A 617 55.49 -1.24 27.62
C GLU A 617 55.16 -0.04 28.52
N ILE A 618 56.15 0.44 29.28
CA ILE A 618 56.01 1.54 30.24
C ILE A 618 56.52 2.84 29.61
N LEU A 619 55.65 3.84 29.45
CA LEU A 619 56.02 5.22 29.11
C LEU A 619 56.07 6.07 30.38
N VAL A 620 57.27 6.50 30.77
CA VAL A 620 57.49 7.44 31.88
C VAL A 620 57.57 8.85 31.32
N PHE A 621 56.57 9.70 31.60
CA PHE A 621 56.70 11.15 31.36
C PHE A 621 57.24 11.82 32.64
N LYS A 622 58.39 12.48 32.52
CA LYS A 622 58.87 13.44 33.52
C LYS A 622 58.11 14.74 33.27
N SER A 623 57.42 15.26 34.28
CA SER A 623 56.98 16.66 34.27
C SER A 623 58.21 17.55 34.48
N GLU A 624 58.50 18.44 33.53
CA GLU A 624 59.19 19.71 33.83
C GLU A 624 58.14 20.82 33.98
#